data_AF-A0A662NST1-F1
#
_entry.id   AF-A0A662NST1-F1
#
_cell.length_a   1.000
_cell.length_b   1.000
_cell.length_c   1.000
_cell.angle_alpha   90.00
_cell.angle_beta   90.00
_cell.angle_gamma   90.00
#
_symmetry.space_group_name_H-M   'P 1'
#
loop_
_entity.id
_entity.type
_entity.pdbx_description
1 polymer ?
#
loop_
_entity_poly.entity_id
_entity_poly.type
_entity_poly.pdbx_seq_one_letter_code
_entity_poly.pdbx_strand_id
1 'polypeptide(L)'
;MLDPFGRRAQELLNEFETINELLDVIPSYLDIELALERVRWVNTGRIPDYLLSLNDWKDLISFYALLGALAFSPYGVEMELVKEANLKIYLTKIELSENFDELALPLEKTSGNEIPKRDRTIIEKTLHEELPHEEKEKIVLKYKMPLKEFLSLNEGSLKDFYIRNGYVYLNKTQVIKLWKKSFEKNLEKAVNILYDIREELPHYYVELYSRLSELAREYFKERIEKFSTAAQPLRFDLFPPCVKIALGGVPSGLRNYAITVLLTSFLSYARICPNPPKRDVKVKDCINDLRVIKEEILPLIIQAGNRCRPPLFQDQPNEIKNIWYHLGFGYTLEPSLEDSGNSTWYFPPNCEKIRSSAPSLCKPDKGCRYIKNPLTYYLRKLYLSKKNQGEKE
;
A
#
# COMPACT_ATOMS: atom_id res chain seq x y z
N MET A 1 6.91 -15.99 -16.43
CA MET A 1 6.19 -14.74 -16.10
C MET A 1 7.18 -13.59 -15.95
N LEU A 2 7.04 -12.52 -16.74
CA LEU A 2 7.90 -11.33 -16.65
C LEU A 2 7.38 -10.28 -15.66
N ASP A 3 6.07 -10.11 -15.55
CA ASP A 3 5.43 -9.11 -14.70
C ASP A 3 4.10 -9.65 -14.15
N PRO A 4 3.91 -9.73 -12.81
CA PRO A 4 2.69 -10.29 -12.23
C PRO A 4 1.46 -9.38 -12.34
N PHE A 5 1.65 -8.15 -12.83
CA PHE A 5 0.57 -7.21 -13.17
C PHE A 5 0.46 -7.00 -14.70
N GLY A 6 1.30 -7.68 -15.47
CA GLY A 6 1.42 -7.58 -16.91
C GLY A 6 0.24 -8.20 -17.67
N ARG A 7 0.27 -8.10 -19.00
CA ARG A 7 -0.79 -8.64 -19.86
C ARG A 7 -0.98 -10.16 -19.67
N ARG A 8 0.14 -10.89 -19.66
CA ARG A 8 0.14 -12.35 -19.49
C ARG A 8 -0.45 -12.76 -18.14
N ALA A 9 -0.17 -12.00 -17.08
CA ALA A 9 -0.76 -12.23 -15.77
C ALA A 9 -2.28 -11.98 -15.78
N GLN A 10 -2.73 -10.89 -16.41
CA GLN A 10 -4.16 -10.58 -16.53
C GLN A 10 -4.91 -11.66 -17.32
N GLU A 11 -4.34 -12.20 -18.39
CA GLU A 11 -4.92 -13.31 -19.15
C GLU A 11 -5.18 -14.54 -18.27
N LEU A 12 -4.21 -14.93 -17.45
CA LEU A 12 -4.34 -16.08 -16.54
C LEU A 12 -5.32 -15.81 -15.41
N LEU A 13 -5.40 -14.56 -14.96
CA LEU A 13 -6.31 -14.17 -13.88
C LEU A 13 -7.76 -13.99 -14.35
N ASN A 14 -8.00 -13.79 -15.65
CA ASN A 14 -9.35 -13.68 -16.22
C ASN A 14 -10.15 -14.99 -16.15
N GLU A 15 -9.51 -16.12 -15.81
CA GLU A 15 -10.20 -17.38 -15.49
C GLU A 15 -11.01 -17.29 -14.19
N PHE A 16 -10.72 -16.31 -13.34
CA PHE A 16 -11.43 -16.04 -12.09
C PHE A 16 -12.32 -14.81 -12.26
N GLU A 17 -13.56 -14.85 -11.76
CA GLU A 17 -14.47 -13.70 -11.82
C GLU A 17 -14.01 -12.59 -10.87
N THR A 18 -13.40 -12.97 -9.74
CA THR A 18 -12.91 -12.04 -8.74
C THR A 18 -11.54 -12.44 -8.18
N ILE A 19 -10.82 -11.45 -7.62
CA ILE A 19 -9.56 -11.72 -6.92
C ILE A 19 -9.78 -12.57 -5.65
N ASN A 20 -10.98 -12.53 -5.06
CA ASN A 20 -11.32 -13.34 -3.89
C ASN A 20 -11.29 -14.83 -4.25
N GLU A 21 -11.85 -15.21 -5.40
CA GLU A 21 -11.83 -16.59 -5.87
C GLU A 21 -10.40 -17.11 -6.06
N LEU A 22 -9.51 -16.30 -6.63
CA LEU A 22 -8.09 -16.66 -6.72
C LEU A 22 -7.51 -16.94 -5.32
N LEU A 23 -7.75 -16.03 -4.37
CA LEU A 23 -7.20 -16.15 -3.02
C LEU A 23 -7.79 -17.34 -2.24
N ASP A 24 -9.05 -17.70 -2.50
CA ASP A 24 -9.66 -18.88 -1.89
C ASP A 24 -9.06 -20.19 -2.44
N VAL A 25 -8.62 -20.18 -3.70
CA VAL A 25 -8.06 -21.35 -4.38
C VAL A 25 -6.59 -21.58 -4.04
N ILE A 26 -5.79 -20.51 -3.88
CA ILE A 26 -4.34 -20.58 -3.63
C ILE A 26 -3.93 -21.59 -2.52
N PRO A 27 -4.57 -21.62 -1.33
CA PRO A 27 -4.21 -22.54 -0.26
C PRO A 27 -4.25 -24.03 -0.64
N SER A 28 -5.02 -24.39 -1.69
CA SER A 28 -5.11 -25.76 -2.20
C SER A 28 -3.91 -26.17 -3.07
N TYR A 29 -3.15 -25.20 -3.57
CA TYR A 29 -2.06 -25.41 -4.53
C TYR A 29 -0.69 -25.02 -4.00
N LEU A 30 -0.63 -24.22 -2.94
CA LEU A 30 0.61 -23.66 -2.42
C LEU A 30 0.63 -23.69 -0.90
N ASP A 31 1.51 -24.50 -0.33
CA ASP A 31 1.77 -24.46 1.11
C ASP A 31 2.51 -23.18 1.53
N ILE A 32 2.48 -22.90 2.84
CA ILE A 32 3.07 -21.69 3.42
C ILE A 32 4.59 -21.66 3.23
N GLU A 33 5.27 -22.79 3.34
CA GLU A 33 6.74 -22.84 3.25
C GLU A 33 7.21 -22.52 1.82
N LEU A 34 6.54 -23.08 0.80
CA LEU A 34 6.77 -22.75 -0.61
C LEU A 34 6.48 -21.28 -0.93
N ALA A 35 5.47 -20.67 -0.31
CA ALA A 35 5.21 -19.24 -0.46
C ALA A 35 6.36 -18.40 0.13
N LEU A 36 6.89 -18.78 1.30
CA LEU A 36 7.96 -18.07 1.99
C LEU A 36 9.32 -18.22 1.32
N GLU A 37 9.57 -19.30 0.59
CA GLU A 37 10.80 -19.48 -0.20
C GLU A 37 11.04 -18.30 -1.17
N ARG A 38 9.97 -17.69 -1.68
CA ARG A 38 10.01 -16.55 -2.59
C ARG A 38 10.63 -15.28 -1.96
N VAL A 39 10.66 -15.19 -0.63
CA VAL A 39 11.30 -14.07 0.11
C VAL A 39 12.52 -14.50 0.92
N ARG A 40 12.62 -15.77 1.33
CA ARG A 40 13.69 -16.27 2.22
C ARG A 40 15.10 -16.10 1.66
N TRP A 41 15.24 -16.16 0.33
CA TRP A 41 16.53 -16.02 -0.34
C TRP A 41 17.14 -14.62 -0.20
N VAL A 42 16.37 -13.60 0.20
CA VAL A 42 16.90 -12.24 0.38
C VAL A 42 18.05 -12.21 1.39
N ASN A 43 18.01 -13.08 2.42
CA ASN A 43 19.08 -13.23 3.40
C ASN A 43 20.39 -13.77 2.79
N THR A 44 20.31 -14.62 1.78
CA THR A 44 21.48 -15.20 1.10
C THR A 44 21.96 -14.33 -0.06
N GLY A 45 21.15 -13.37 -0.49
CA GLY A 45 21.42 -12.48 -1.62
C GLY A 45 21.36 -13.15 -3.00
N ARG A 46 21.18 -14.47 -3.08
CA ARG A 46 21.13 -15.24 -4.32
C ARG A 46 19.73 -15.77 -4.57
N ILE A 47 19.14 -15.37 -5.69
CA ILE A 47 17.84 -15.89 -6.14
C ILE A 47 18.03 -17.37 -6.54
N PRO A 48 17.23 -18.29 -5.99
CA PRO A 48 17.23 -19.68 -6.41
C PRO A 48 16.80 -19.85 -7.88
N ASP A 49 17.51 -20.71 -8.62
CA ASP A 49 17.28 -20.90 -10.06
C ASP A 49 15.86 -21.42 -10.38
N TYR A 50 15.26 -22.19 -9.47
CA TYR A 50 13.89 -22.68 -9.63
C TYR A 50 12.86 -21.53 -9.59
N LEU A 51 13.08 -20.46 -8.82
CA LEU A 51 12.20 -19.28 -8.81
C LEU A 51 12.26 -18.50 -10.13
N LEU A 52 13.43 -18.50 -10.78
CA LEU A 52 13.61 -17.88 -12.09
C LEU A 52 12.92 -18.68 -13.21
N SER A 53 12.81 -19.99 -13.05
CA SER A 53 12.25 -20.94 -14.03
C SER A 53 10.84 -21.44 -13.71
N LEU A 54 10.16 -20.89 -12.68
CA LEU A 54 8.77 -21.19 -12.39
C LEU A 54 7.87 -20.95 -13.61
N ASN A 55 6.94 -21.87 -13.85
CA ASN A 55 5.86 -21.65 -14.80
C ASN A 55 4.98 -20.47 -14.36
N ASP A 56 4.27 -19.88 -15.31
CA ASP A 56 3.49 -18.67 -15.11
C ASP A 56 2.47 -18.79 -13.97
N TRP A 57 1.74 -19.90 -13.90
CA TRP A 57 0.74 -20.13 -12.87
C TRP A 57 1.35 -20.20 -11.46
N LYS A 58 2.40 -21.02 -11.29
CA LYS A 58 3.10 -21.16 -10.00
C LYS A 58 3.75 -19.85 -9.56
N ASP A 59 4.29 -19.08 -10.50
CA ASP A 59 4.85 -17.76 -10.20
C ASP A 59 3.77 -16.78 -9.71
N LEU A 60 2.60 -16.77 -10.35
CA LEU A 60 1.48 -15.93 -9.93
C LEU A 60 0.93 -16.34 -8.57
N ILE A 61 0.57 -17.61 -8.35
CA ILE A 61 -0.01 -18.01 -7.06
C ILE A 61 0.96 -17.77 -5.90
N SER A 62 2.27 -17.95 -6.11
CA SER A 62 3.28 -17.65 -5.07
C SER A 62 3.41 -16.15 -4.80
N PHE A 63 3.29 -15.31 -5.82
CA PHE A 63 3.25 -13.86 -5.63
C PHE A 63 1.95 -13.39 -4.95
N TYR A 64 0.79 -13.85 -5.40
CA TYR A 64 -0.51 -13.47 -4.84
C TYR A 64 -0.74 -14.04 -3.44
N ALA A 65 -0.12 -15.17 -3.08
CA ALA A 65 -0.07 -15.67 -1.71
C ALA A 65 0.53 -14.63 -0.75
N LEU A 66 1.70 -14.10 -1.11
CA LEU A 66 2.37 -13.04 -0.34
C LEU A 66 1.55 -11.75 -0.33
N LEU A 67 0.92 -11.36 -1.44
CA LEU A 67 0.02 -10.19 -1.46
C LEU A 67 -1.17 -10.35 -0.50
N GLY A 68 -1.76 -11.53 -0.43
CA GLY A 68 -2.83 -11.83 0.53
C GLY A 68 -2.35 -11.73 1.98
N ALA A 69 -1.13 -12.18 2.29
CA ALA A 69 -0.53 -11.99 3.61
C ALA A 69 -0.28 -10.51 3.95
N LEU A 70 0.13 -9.71 2.96
CA LEU A 70 0.33 -8.25 3.13
C LEU A 70 -0.98 -7.49 3.41
N ALA A 71 -2.15 -8.09 3.16
CA ALA A 71 -3.43 -7.50 3.55
C ALA A 71 -3.56 -7.28 5.07
N PHE A 72 -2.76 -7.96 5.89
CA PHE A 72 -2.75 -7.81 7.36
C PHE A 72 -1.72 -6.79 7.87
N SER A 73 -0.76 -6.36 7.05
CA SER A 73 0.23 -5.33 7.39
C SER A 73 0.56 -4.46 6.18
N PRO A 74 -0.40 -3.63 5.71
CA PRO A 74 -0.11 -2.67 4.65
C PRO A 74 0.94 -1.68 5.18
N TYR A 75 1.95 -1.39 4.35
CA TYR A 75 3.03 -0.44 4.67
C TYR A 75 3.93 -0.83 5.85
N GLY A 76 3.91 -2.11 6.26
CA GLY A 76 4.87 -2.68 7.23
C GLY A 76 6.22 -3.07 6.60
N VAL A 77 7.13 -3.56 7.43
CA VAL A 77 8.43 -4.10 6.98
C VAL A 77 8.25 -5.36 6.14
N GLU A 78 7.16 -6.09 6.35
CA GLU A 78 6.78 -7.25 5.55
C GLU A 78 6.57 -6.86 4.08
N MET A 79 5.92 -5.72 3.85
CA MET A 79 5.69 -5.18 2.50
C MET A 79 7.01 -4.80 1.83
N GLU A 80 7.96 -4.23 2.57
CA GLU A 80 9.29 -3.92 2.05
C GLU A 80 10.05 -5.19 1.64
N LEU A 81 10.04 -6.22 2.48
CA LEU A 81 10.67 -7.51 2.17
C LEU A 81 10.06 -8.14 0.90
N VAL A 82 8.73 -8.27 0.85
CA VAL A 82 8.03 -8.84 -0.31
C VAL A 82 8.30 -8.03 -1.56
N LYS A 83 8.29 -6.70 -1.46
CA LYS A 83 8.57 -5.80 -2.59
C LYS A 83 10.01 -5.97 -3.09
N GLU A 84 11.01 -5.95 -2.22
CA GLU A 84 12.41 -6.12 -2.61
C GLU A 84 12.68 -7.48 -3.24
N ALA A 85 12.18 -8.56 -2.63
CA ALA A 85 12.35 -9.90 -3.15
C ALA A 85 11.76 -10.03 -4.55
N ASN A 86 10.49 -9.66 -4.71
CA ASN A 86 9.81 -9.82 -6.00
C ASN A 86 10.36 -8.88 -7.06
N LEU A 87 10.70 -7.64 -6.70
CA LEU A 87 11.30 -6.71 -7.64
C LEU A 87 12.62 -7.25 -8.18
N LYS A 88 13.47 -7.86 -7.34
CA LYS A 88 14.71 -8.49 -7.80
C LYS A 88 14.45 -9.71 -8.70
N ILE A 89 13.52 -10.60 -8.33
CA ILE A 89 13.15 -11.78 -9.14
C ILE A 89 12.70 -11.35 -10.55
N TYR A 90 11.72 -10.45 -10.63
CA TYR A 90 11.18 -10.01 -11.91
C TYR A 90 12.17 -9.15 -12.69
N LEU A 91 12.97 -8.32 -12.01
CA LEU A 91 14.04 -7.56 -12.66
C LEU A 91 15.03 -8.49 -13.36
N THR A 92 15.49 -9.56 -12.69
CA THR A 92 16.40 -10.54 -13.31
C THR A 92 15.76 -11.18 -14.55
N LYS A 93 14.48 -11.57 -14.48
CA LYS A 93 13.75 -12.12 -15.63
C LYS A 93 13.62 -11.10 -16.78
N ILE A 94 13.36 -9.84 -16.47
CA ILE A 94 13.20 -8.75 -17.45
C ILE A 94 14.54 -8.37 -18.10
N GLU A 95 15.63 -8.33 -17.33
CA GLU A 95 16.97 -8.00 -17.84
C GLU A 95 17.43 -9.03 -18.87
N LEU A 96 17.13 -10.31 -18.62
CA LEU A 96 17.37 -11.43 -19.54
C LEU A 96 16.40 -11.45 -20.73
N SER A 97 15.26 -10.77 -20.65
CA SER A 97 14.29 -10.70 -21.74
C SER A 97 14.70 -9.69 -22.82
N GLU A 98 14.46 -10.06 -24.08
CA GLU A 98 14.54 -9.16 -25.23
C GLU A 98 13.21 -8.46 -25.52
N ASN A 99 12.10 -8.98 -24.99
CA ASN A 99 10.77 -8.47 -25.24
C ASN A 99 10.09 -7.93 -23.97
N PHE A 100 9.46 -6.75 -24.09
CA PHE A 100 8.77 -6.04 -23.02
C PHE A 100 7.26 -5.90 -23.25
N ASP A 101 6.71 -6.56 -24.27
CA ASP A 101 5.29 -6.47 -24.63
C ASP A 101 4.36 -6.97 -23.49
N GLU A 102 4.85 -7.83 -22.61
CA GLU A 102 4.09 -8.39 -21.49
C GLU A 102 4.07 -7.50 -20.25
N LEU A 103 4.92 -6.48 -20.16
CA LEU A 103 5.02 -5.63 -18.97
C LEU A 103 3.72 -4.85 -18.73
N ALA A 104 3.46 -4.50 -17.47
CA ALA A 104 2.39 -3.60 -17.05
C ALA A 104 2.70 -2.13 -17.39
N LEU A 105 3.10 -1.89 -18.65
CA LEU A 105 3.40 -0.59 -19.24
C LEU A 105 2.78 -0.52 -20.64
N PRO A 106 2.17 0.61 -21.04
CA PRO A 106 1.65 0.81 -22.39
C PRO A 106 2.80 1.12 -23.36
N LEU A 107 3.64 0.13 -23.63
CA LEU A 107 4.78 0.22 -24.53
C LEU A 107 4.40 -0.17 -25.96
N GLU A 108 4.98 0.54 -26.90
CA GLU A 108 4.99 0.20 -28.32
C GLU A 108 6.45 0.18 -28.82
N LYS A 109 6.76 -0.70 -29.78
CA LYS A 109 8.08 -0.69 -30.43
C LYS A 109 8.18 0.51 -31.37
N THR A 110 9.34 1.17 -31.37
CA THR A 110 9.60 2.31 -32.24
C THR A 110 9.75 1.86 -33.69
N SER A 111 8.95 2.41 -34.60
CA SER A 111 9.12 2.15 -36.03
C SER A 111 10.35 2.87 -36.61
N GLY A 112 10.98 2.27 -37.62
CA GLY A 112 12.25 2.76 -38.20
C GLY A 112 12.24 4.20 -38.75
N ASN A 113 11.07 4.79 -39.00
CA ASN A 113 10.93 6.14 -39.57
C ASN A 113 10.35 7.19 -38.60
N GLU A 114 10.03 6.83 -37.35
CA GLU A 114 9.34 7.75 -36.44
C GLU A 114 10.23 8.86 -35.85
N ILE A 115 11.51 8.54 -35.64
CA ILE A 115 12.51 9.49 -35.15
C ILE A 115 13.28 10.02 -36.36
N PRO A 116 13.25 11.33 -36.66
CA PRO A 116 13.99 11.90 -37.77
C PRO A 116 15.48 11.57 -37.68
N LYS A 117 16.12 11.31 -38.83
CA LYS A 117 17.56 11.02 -38.89
C LYS A 117 18.41 12.09 -38.19
N ARG A 118 18.07 13.37 -38.35
CA ARG A 118 18.74 14.50 -37.67
C ARG A 118 18.71 14.36 -36.16
N ASP A 119 17.55 14.02 -35.60
CA ASP A 119 17.36 13.90 -34.15
C ASP A 119 18.05 12.65 -33.61
N ARG A 120 17.98 11.52 -34.34
CA ARG A 120 18.76 10.32 -34.02
C ARG A 120 20.24 10.63 -33.95
N THR A 121 20.75 11.32 -34.97
CA THR A 121 22.15 11.73 -35.00
C THR A 121 22.49 12.68 -33.85
N ILE A 122 21.60 13.54 -33.37
CA ILE A 122 21.86 14.38 -32.19
C ILE A 122 21.91 13.52 -30.93
N ILE A 123 20.92 12.65 -30.72
CA ILE A 123 20.83 11.73 -29.57
C ILE A 123 22.08 10.83 -29.52
N GLU A 124 22.50 10.33 -30.69
CA GLU A 124 23.70 9.49 -30.87
C GLU A 124 25.01 10.30 -30.83
N LYS A 125 25.05 11.57 -31.31
CA LYS A 125 26.26 12.43 -31.33
C LYS A 125 26.53 13.16 -30.02
N THR A 126 25.57 13.25 -29.09
CA THR A 126 25.91 13.63 -27.71
C THR A 126 26.95 12.68 -27.08
N LEU A 127 27.26 11.57 -27.74
CA LEU A 127 28.30 10.61 -27.39
C LEU A 127 29.48 10.82 -28.34
N HIS A 128 30.45 11.64 -27.91
CA HIS A 128 31.77 11.60 -28.51
C HIS A 128 32.41 10.25 -28.19
N GLU A 129 32.98 9.64 -29.24
CA GLU A 129 33.89 8.48 -29.25
C GLU A 129 33.26 7.08 -29.21
N GLU A 130 34.01 6.15 -29.80
CA GLU A 130 33.65 4.81 -30.27
C GLU A 130 33.16 3.89 -29.14
N LEU A 131 31.91 4.05 -28.72
CA LEU A 131 31.33 3.13 -27.73
C LEU A 131 31.19 1.71 -28.31
N PRO A 132 31.52 0.67 -27.53
CA PRO A 132 31.27 -0.73 -27.89
C PRO A 132 29.81 -0.98 -28.29
N HIS A 133 29.57 -1.98 -29.13
CA HIS A 133 28.22 -2.30 -29.64
C HIS A 133 27.17 -2.49 -28.53
N GLU A 134 27.55 -3.10 -27.41
CA GLU A 134 26.68 -3.29 -26.23
C GLU A 134 26.24 -1.98 -25.57
N GLU A 135 27.09 -0.95 -25.58
CA GLU A 135 26.75 0.36 -25.02
C GLU A 135 25.87 1.16 -25.98
N LYS A 136 26.07 1.00 -27.29
CA LYS A 136 25.17 1.55 -28.31
C LYS A 136 23.76 1.01 -28.17
N GLU A 137 23.59 -0.30 -27.94
CA GLU A 137 22.28 -0.91 -27.75
C GLU A 137 21.49 -0.36 -26.55
N LYS A 138 22.18 0.04 -25.48
CA LYS A 138 21.56 0.63 -24.28
C LYS A 138 20.99 2.03 -24.53
N ILE A 139 21.42 2.69 -25.59
CA ILE A 139 21.08 4.08 -25.90
C ILE A 139 19.96 4.17 -26.94
N VAL A 140 19.85 3.17 -27.82
CA VAL A 140 18.82 3.15 -28.87
C VAL A 140 17.41 3.20 -28.25
N LEU A 141 16.62 4.18 -28.71
CA LEU A 141 15.24 4.37 -28.31
C LEU A 141 14.32 3.36 -29.03
N LYS A 142 14.38 2.10 -28.60
CA LYS A 142 13.62 0.97 -29.18
C LYS A 142 12.13 0.99 -28.82
N TYR A 143 11.74 1.74 -27.80
CA TYR A 143 10.37 1.75 -27.28
C TYR A 143 9.79 3.17 -27.26
N LYS A 144 8.46 3.26 -27.27
CA LYS A 144 7.71 4.49 -27.02
C LYS A 144 6.50 4.22 -26.15
N MET A 145 6.04 5.24 -25.44
CA MET A 145 4.77 5.19 -24.71
C MET A 145 4.05 6.54 -24.76
N PRO A 146 2.71 6.58 -24.61
CA PRO A 146 1.96 7.82 -24.56
C PRO A 146 2.42 8.73 -23.42
N LEU A 147 2.61 10.02 -23.69
CA LEU A 147 3.10 11.01 -22.70
C LEU A 147 2.20 11.09 -21.46
N LYS A 148 0.89 10.98 -21.63
CA LYS A 148 -0.08 10.97 -20.52
C LYS A 148 0.21 9.85 -19.51
N GLU A 149 0.49 8.65 -20.01
CA GLU A 149 0.78 7.49 -19.18
C GLU A 149 2.15 7.61 -18.52
N PHE A 150 3.14 8.12 -19.27
CA PHE A 150 4.47 8.40 -18.76
C PHE A 150 4.44 9.39 -17.59
N LEU A 151 3.71 10.50 -17.71
CA LEU A 151 3.56 11.50 -16.64
C LEU A 151 2.88 10.95 -15.37
N SER A 152 2.10 9.87 -15.50
CA SER A 152 1.48 9.21 -14.35
C SER A 152 2.46 8.36 -13.53
N LEU A 153 3.62 8.02 -14.11
CA LEU A 153 4.69 7.20 -13.53
C LEU A 153 5.97 8.00 -13.26
N ASN A 154 6.21 9.07 -14.02
CA ASN A 154 7.37 9.92 -13.88
C ASN A 154 6.99 11.29 -13.30
N GLU A 155 7.30 11.47 -12.01
CA GLU A 155 7.17 12.76 -11.30
C GLU A 155 8.40 13.67 -11.50
N GLY A 156 9.43 13.20 -12.22
CA GLY A 156 10.67 13.92 -12.47
C GLY A 156 10.62 14.84 -13.69
N SER A 157 11.78 15.43 -13.99
CA SER A 157 11.99 16.28 -15.17
C SER A 157 11.74 15.51 -16.48
N LEU A 158 11.24 16.23 -17.50
CA LEU A 158 11.11 15.73 -18.88
C LEU A 158 12.37 15.97 -19.72
N LYS A 159 13.36 16.70 -19.20
CA LYS A 159 14.55 17.12 -19.95
C LYS A 159 15.38 15.95 -20.49
N ASP A 160 15.33 14.82 -19.80
CA ASP A 160 16.16 13.64 -20.12
C ASP A 160 15.47 12.67 -21.10
N PHE A 161 14.34 13.09 -21.68
CA PHE A 161 13.52 12.24 -22.53
C PHE A 161 13.25 12.88 -23.90
N TYR A 162 13.33 12.06 -24.95
CA TYR A 162 12.92 12.50 -26.28
C TYR A 162 11.41 12.38 -26.41
N ILE A 163 10.75 13.52 -26.66
CA ILE A 163 9.29 13.61 -26.76
C ILE A 163 8.92 14.09 -28.16
N ARG A 164 8.04 13.36 -28.83
CA ARG A 164 7.55 13.71 -30.16
C ARG A 164 6.14 13.19 -30.37
N ASN A 165 5.29 14.01 -30.99
CA ASN A 165 3.92 13.63 -31.39
C ASN A 165 3.07 13.04 -30.24
N GLY A 166 3.26 13.52 -29.00
CA GLY A 166 2.54 13.00 -27.83
C GLY A 166 3.07 11.69 -27.25
N TYR A 167 4.20 11.20 -27.76
CA TYR A 167 4.90 10.01 -27.25
C TYR A 167 6.24 10.37 -26.63
N VAL A 168 6.62 9.58 -25.63
CA VAL A 168 7.95 9.57 -25.03
C VAL A 168 8.68 8.35 -25.54
N TYR A 169 9.86 8.57 -26.12
CA TYR A 169 10.71 7.51 -26.64
C TYR A 169 11.74 7.10 -25.59
N LEU A 170 11.93 5.80 -25.44
CA LEU A 170 12.62 5.18 -24.31
C LEU A 170 13.59 4.10 -24.78
N ASN A 171 14.74 4.03 -24.12
CA ASN A 171 15.66 2.90 -24.22
C ASN A 171 15.33 1.80 -23.18
N LYS A 172 16.00 0.64 -23.28
CA LYS A 172 15.78 -0.51 -22.37
C LYS A 172 15.97 -0.13 -20.90
N THR A 173 17.00 0.65 -20.57
CA THR A 173 17.27 1.08 -19.19
C THR A 173 16.18 2.00 -18.63
N GLN A 174 15.69 2.94 -19.45
CA GLN A 174 14.59 3.84 -19.06
C GLN A 174 13.27 3.06 -18.89
N VAL A 175 12.99 2.08 -19.76
CA VAL A 175 11.84 1.18 -19.61
C VAL A 175 11.92 0.42 -18.29
N ILE A 176 13.05 -0.20 -17.98
CA ILE A 176 13.25 -0.94 -16.71
C ILE A 176 13.06 -0.01 -15.50
N LYS A 177 13.59 1.22 -15.55
CA LYS A 177 13.41 2.19 -14.47
C LYS A 177 11.94 2.59 -14.27
N LEU A 178 11.19 2.79 -15.35
CA LEU A 178 9.76 3.07 -15.29
C LEU A 178 8.97 1.85 -14.81
N TRP A 179 9.35 0.66 -15.25
CA TRP A 179 8.74 -0.59 -14.85
C TRP A 179 8.86 -0.80 -13.34
N LYS A 180 10.05 -0.57 -12.74
CA LYS A 180 10.24 -0.63 -11.28
C LYS A 180 9.22 0.24 -10.55
N LYS A 181 9.06 1.50 -10.97
CA LYS A 181 8.06 2.42 -10.39
C LYS A 181 6.62 1.93 -10.60
N SER A 182 6.31 1.38 -11.77
CA SER A 182 5.00 0.80 -12.08
C SER A 182 4.70 -0.40 -11.17
N PHE A 183 5.67 -1.31 -11.00
CA PHE A 183 5.58 -2.47 -10.13
C PHE A 183 5.33 -2.08 -8.68
N GLU A 184 6.12 -1.16 -8.11
CA GLU A 184 5.92 -0.68 -6.74
C GLU A 184 4.51 -0.09 -6.55
N LYS A 185 4.08 0.75 -7.51
CA LYS A 185 2.76 1.38 -7.49
C LYS A 185 1.62 0.35 -7.62
N ASN A 186 1.79 -0.68 -8.43
CA ASN A 186 0.78 -1.73 -8.60
C ASN A 186 0.72 -2.67 -7.39
N LEU A 187 1.86 -2.99 -6.79
CA LEU A 187 1.93 -3.73 -5.53
C LEU A 187 1.22 -2.96 -4.41
N GLU A 188 1.51 -1.66 -4.24
CA GLU A 188 0.80 -0.81 -3.26
C GLU A 188 -0.72 -0.81 -3.49
N LYS A 189 -1.17 -0.66 -4.74
CA LYS A 189 -2.60 -0.70 -5.06
C LYS A 189 -3.23 -2.04 -4.73
N ALA A 190 -2.56 -3.15 -5.09
CA ALA A 190 -3.06 -4.49 -4.84
C ALA A 190 -3.22 -4.72 -3.33
N VAL A 191 -2.18 -4.43 -2.53
CA VAL A 191 -2.24 -4.54 -1.07
C VAL A 191 -3.37 -3.70 -0.48
N ASN A 192 -3.59 -2.48 -0.96
CA ASN A 192 -4.69 -1.64 -0.48
C ASN A 192 -6.07 -2.21 -0.80
N ILE A 193 -6.24 -2.83 -1.97
CA ILE A 193 -7.50 -3.49 -2.33
C ILE A 193 -7.72 -4.72 -1.44
N LEU A 194 -6.67 -5.52 -1.22
CA LEU A 194 -6.73 -6.72 -0.39
C LEU A 194 -6.97 -6.41 1.08
N TYR A 195 -6.44 -5.27 1.57
CA TYR A 195 -6.70 -4.78 2.93
C TYR A 195 -8.19 -4.65 3.24
N ASP A 196 -9.00 -4.26 2.25
CA ASP A 196 -10.43 -4.05 2.43
C ASP A 196 -11.20 -5.37 2.60
N ILE A 197 -10.70 -6.47 2.03
CA ILE A 197 -11.31 -7.82 2.09
C ILE A 197 -10.60 -8.75 3.08
N ARG A 198 -9.63 -8.26 3.86
CA ARG A 198 -8.79 -9.08 4.75
C ARG A 198 -9.59 -9.91 5.77
N GLU A 199 -10.81 -9.46 6.08
CA GLU A 199 -11.74 -10.16 6.99
C GLU A 199 -12.40 -11.39 6.34
N GLU A 200 -12.45 -11.44 5.02
CA GLU A 200 -13.01 -12.54 4.23
C GLU A 200 -11.93 -13.58 3.87
N LEU A 201 -10.65 -13.22 3.96
CA LEU A 201 -9.55 -14.10 3.56
C LEU A 201 -9.45 -15.38 4.42
N PRO A 202 -9.08 -16.53 3.81
CA PRO A 202 -8.82 -17.78 4.51
C PRO A 202 -7.76 -17.67 5.62
N HIS A 203 -7.86 -18.54 6.64
CA HIS A 203 -6.91 -18.58 7.76
C HIS A 203 -5.44 -18.77 7.32
N TYR A 204 -5.24 -19.46 6.20
CA TYR A 204 -3.95 -19.60 5.52
C TYR A 204 -3.16 -18.28 5.45
N TYR A 205 -3.81 -17.16 5.10
CA TYR A 205 -3.12 -15.89 4.94
C TYR A 205 -2.72 -15.24 6.27
N VAL A 206 -3.45 -15.52 7.35
CA VAL A 206 -3.09 -15.06 8.69
C VAL A 206 -1.85 -15.81 9.18
N GLU A 207 -1.80 -17.11 8.94
CA GLU A 207 -0.64 -17.93 9.30
C GLU A 207 0.59 -17.56 8.45
N LEU A 208 0.41 -17.42 7.12
CA LEU A 208 1.47 -16.96 6.22
C LEU A 208 1.99 -15.57 6.63
N TYR A 209 1.11 -14.65 7.00
CA TYR A 209 1.49 -13.34 7.53
C TYR A 209 2.34 -13.46 8.80
N SER A 210 1.93 -14.28 9.77
CA SER A 210 2.68 -14.47 11.02
C SER A 210 4.13 -14.90 10.75
N ARG A 211 4.31 -15.87 9.85
CA ARG A 211 5.63 -16.41 9.47
C ARG A 211 6.44 -15.40 8.65
N LEU A 212 5.78 -14.66 7.75
CA LEU A 212 6.41 -13.57 6.99
C LEU A 212 6.89 -12.44 7.91
N SER A 213 6.11 -12.08 8.94
CA SER A 213 6.49 -11.08 9.93
C SER A 213 7.73 -11.48 10.72
N GLU A 214 7.88 -12.76 11.08
CA GLU A 214 9.09 -13.27 11.72
C GLU A 214 10.33 -13.07 10.83
N LEU A 215 10.24 -13.50 9.56
CA LEU A 215 11.32 -13.32 8.59
C LEU A 215 11.67 -11.84 8.36
N ALA A 216 10.65 -10.98 8.23
CA ALA A 216 10.86 -9.56 8.00
C ALA A 216 11.52 -8.88 9.21
N ARG A 217 11.13 -9.25 10.44
CA ARG A 217 11.75 -8.74 11.66
C ARG A 217 13.21 -9.17 11.79
N GLU A 218 13.53 -10.41 11.43
CA GLU A 218 14.90 -10.89 11.42
C GLU A 218 15.74 -10.14 10.39
N TYR A 219 15.23 -10.01 9.16
CA TYR A 219 15.94 -9.32 8.07
C TYR A 219 16.17 -7.83 8.35
N PHE A 220 15.18 -7.14 8.91
CA PHE A 220 15.26 -5.71 9.22
C PHE A 220 15.65 -5.42 10.67
N LYS A 221 16.19 -6.40 11.41
CA LYS A 221 16.47 -6.27 12.86
C LYS A 221 17.24 -5.00 13.20
N GLU A 222 18.36 -4.73 12.50
CA GLU A 222 19.17 -3.52 12.74
C GLU A 222 18.42 -2.21 12.45
N ARG A 223 17.56 -2.22 11.41
CA ARG A 223 16.75 -1.04 11.04
C ARG A 223 15.62 -0.83 12.05
N ILE A 224 15.01 -1.89 12.55
CA ILE A 224 13.96 -1.86 13.57
C ILE A 224 14.53 -1.46 14.94
N GLU A 225 15.71 -1.91 15.29
CA GLU A 225 16.39 -1.52 16.54
C GLU A 225 16.78 -0.03 16.54
N LYS A 226 17.11 0.54 15.37
CA LYS A 226 17.37 1.98 15.19
C LYS A 226 16.10 2.82 15.14
N PHE A 227 15.00 2.27 14.59
CA PHE A 227 13.71 2.95 14.47
C PHE A 227 12.68 2.26 15.36
N SER A 228 12.54 2.73 16.60
CA SER A 228 11.58 2.19 17.57
C SER A 228 10.19 2.03 16.94
N THR A 229 9.70 0.78 16.88
CA THR A 229 8.36 0.36 16.44
C THR A 229 7.26 0.72 17.45
N ALA A 230 7.50 1.76 18.26
CA ALA A 230 6.52 2.28 19.18
C ALA A 230 5.44 3.04 18.42
N ALA A 231 4.22 2.94 18.93
CA ALA A 231 3.09 3.76 18.55
C ALA A 231 3.50 5.25 18.52
N GLN A 232 3.59 5.80 17.30
CA GLN A 232 4.09 7.16 17.08
C GLN A 232 2.99 8.18 17.39
N PRO A 233 3.34 9.40 17.84
CA PRO A 233 2.38 10.49 18.01
C PRO A 233 1.55 10.72 16.74
N LEU A 234 0.28 11.08 16.90
CA LEU A 234 -0.61 11.35 15.78
C LEU A 234 -0.12 12.55 14.95
N ARG A 235 0.01 12.35 13.63
CA ARG A 235 0.41 13.36 12.66
C ARG A 235 -0.82 13.90 11.92
N PHE A 236 -1.45 14.92 12.52
CA PHE A 236 -2.68 15.53 12.01
C PHE A 236 -2.57 16.06 10.57
N ASP A 237 -1.39 16.50 10.16
CA ASP A 237 -1.09 16.97 8.81
C ASP A 237 -1.32 15.88 7.74
N LEU A 238 -1.14 14.61 8.13
CA LEU A 238 -1.25 13.44 7.26
C LEU A 238 -2.65 12.80 7.26
N PHE A 239 -3.60 13.31 8.05
CA PHE A 239 -4.94 12.74 8.13
C PHE A 239 -5.72 12.86 6.81
N PRO A 240 -6.59 11.88 6.50
CA PRO A 240 -7.45 11.94 5.32
C PRO A 240 -8.48 13.07 5.43
N PRO A 241 -9.01 13.56 4.30
CA PRO A 241 -10.00 14.65 4.29
C PRO A 241 -11.23 14.40 5.17
N CYS A 242 -11.76 13.17 5.19
CA CYS A 242 -12.93 12.82 5.99
C CYS A 242 -12.70 12.96 7.50
N VAL A 243 -11.53 12.56 7.99
CA VAL A 243 -11.13 12.70 9.40
C VAL A 243 -10.87 14.17 9.73
N LYS A 244 -10.22 14.92 8.84
CA LYS A 244 -9.99 16.37 9.01
C LYS A 244 -11.31 17.14 9.13
N ILE A 245 -12.31 16.79 8.33
CA ILE A 245 -13.65 17.37 8.42
C ILE A 245 -14.32 16.99 9.75
N ALA A 246 -14.25 15.72 10.16
CA ALA A 246 -14.82 15.27 11.45
C ALA A 246 -14.18 16.00 12.64
N LEU A 247 -12.85 16.19 12.64
CA LEU A 247 -12.12 16.98 13.65
C LEU A 247 -12.55 18.45 13.70
N GLY A 248 -12.99 19.00 12.56
CA GLY A 248 -13.51 20.37 12.45
C GLY A 248 -14.92 20.54 13.04
N GLY A 249 -15.62 19.45 13.34
CA GLY A 249 -17.02 19.47 13.74
C GLY A 249 -17.99 19.43 12.56
N VAL A 250 -19.18 18.88 12.77
CA VAL A 250 -20.18 18.61 11.73
C VAL A 250 -21.59 19.09 12.15
N PRO A 251 -22.52 19.31 11.20
CA PRO A 251 -23.90 19.69 11.52
C PRO A 251 -24.71 18.53 12.14
N SER A 252 -25.84 18.88 12.75
CA SER A 252 -26.63 18.03 13.64
C SER A 252 -26.80 16.56 13.20
N GLY A 253 -27.23 16.35 11.95
CA GLY A 253 -27.56 15.03 11.42
C GLY A 253 -26.39 14.07 11.20
N LEU A 254 -25.14 14.53 11.37
CA LEU A 254 -23.94 13.72 11.11
C LEU A 254 -23.07 13.51 12.35
N ARG A 255 -23.37 14.18 13.47
CA ARG A 255 -22.48 14.26 14.64
C ARG A 255 -22.15 12.89 15.21
N ASN A 256 -23.15 12.03 15.41
CA ASN A 256 -22.94 10.72 16.03
C ASN A 256 -22.06 9.85 15.13
N TYR A 257 -22.42 9.72 13.85
CA TYR A 257 -21.59 8.96 12.91
C TYR A 257 -20.17 9.53 12.76
N ALA A 258 -20.02 10.85 12.60
CA ALA A 258 -18.72 11.47 12.39
C ALA A 258 -17.81 11.37 13.61
N ILE A 259 -18.37 11.58 14.82
CA ILE A 259 -17.61 11.68 16.06
C ILE A 259 -17.49 10.31 16.73
N THR A 260 -18.60 9.66 17.08
CA THR A 260 -18.56 8.44 17.89
C THR A 260 -18.15 7.21 17.09
N VAL A 261 -18.53 7.13 15.82
CA VAL A 261 -18.17 5.99 14.94
C VAL A 261 -16.85 6.24 14.22
N LEU A 262 -16.79 7.20 13.29
CA LEU A 262 -15.63 7.38 12.41
C LEU A 262 -14.40 7.91 13.15
N LEU A 263 -14.52 9.03 13.86
CA LEU A 263 -13.36 9.70 14.46
C LEU A 263 -12.79 8.87 15.61
N THR A 264 -13.63 8.34 16.49
CA THR A 264 -13.22 7.47 17.60
C THR A 264 -12.41 6.27 17.10
N SER A 265 -12.98 5.46 16.20
CA SER A 265 -12.32 4.26 15.69
C SER A 265 -11.03 4.62 14.95
N PHE A 266 -11.03 5.66 14.11
CA PHE A 266 -9.84 6.07 13.37
C PHE A 266 -8.71 6.48 14.31
N LEU A 267 -8.97 7.38 15.27
CA LEU A 267 -7.93 7.86 16.19
C LEU A 267 -7.39 6.73 17.07
N SER A 268 -8.25 5.81 17.52
CA SER A 268 -7.81 4.68 18.33
C SER A 268 -6.86 3.77 17.55
N TYR A 269 -7.22 3.34 16.35
CA TYR A 269 -6.36 2.47 15.55
C TYR A 269 -5.10 3.21 15.11
N ALA A 270 -5.21 4.45 14.61
CA ALA A 270 -4.07 5.24 14.17
C ALA A 270 -3.02 5.49 15.26
N ARG A 271 -3.47 5.63 16.53
CA ARG A 271 -2.58 5.90 17.67
C ARG A 271 -2.12 4.64 18.40
N ILE A 272 -2.96 3.63 18.55
CA ILE A 272 -2.70 2.49 19.43
C ILE A 272 -2.19 1.28 18.64
N CYS A 273 -2.90 0.88 17.59
CA CYS A 273 -2.57 -0.32 16.83
C CYS A 273 -3.01 -0.18 15.37
N PRO A 274 -2.21 0.48 14.52
CA PRO A 274 -2.62 0.71 13.13
C PRO A 274 -2.71 -0.58 12.30
N ASN A 275 -1.90 -1.58 12.62
CA ASN A 275 -1.89 -2.90 12.00
C ASN A 275 -2.12 -3.97 13.09
N PRO A 276 -3.38 -4.22 13.50
CA PRO A 276 -3.68 -5.21 14.53
C PRO A 276 -3.23 -6.61 14.08
N PRO A 277 -2.47 -7.34 14.92
CA PRO A 277 -1.89 -8.63 14.52
C PRO A 277 -2.92 -9.77 14.38
N LYS A 278 -4.12 -9.63 14.97
CA LYS A 278 -5.19 -10.65 14.99
C LYS A 278 -6.58 -10.00 14.89
N ARG A 279 -7.61 -10.80 14.57
CA ARG A 279 -9.00 -10.33 14.42
C ARG A 279 -9.63 -9.82 15.73
N ASP A 280 -9.32 -10.45 16.87
CA ASP A 280 -9.93 -10.11 18.17
C ASP A 280 -8.98 -9.33 19.09
N VAL A 281 -8.10 -8.51 18.51
CA VAL A 281 -7.18 -7.69 19.30
C VAL A 281 -7.99 -6.76 20.18
N LYS A 282 -7.71 -6.80 21.48
CA LYS A 282 -8.30 -5.90 22.47
C LYS A 282 -7.34 -4.73 22.68
N VAL A 283 -7.88 -3.59 23.10
CA VAL A 283 -7.06 -2.40 23.38
C VAL A 283 -5.99 -2.72 24.43
N LYS A 284 -6.31 -3.50 25.46
CA LYS A 284 -5.35 -3.96 26.49
C LYS A 284 -4.19 -4.80 25.95
N ASP A 285 -4.32 -5.39 24.76
CA ASP A 285 -3.23 -6.16 24.13
C ASP A 285 -2.20 -5.22 23.47
N CYS A 286 -2.55 -3.94 23.28
CA CYS A 286 -1.74 -2.95 22.57
C CYS A 286 -1.21 -1.83 23.47
N ILE A 287 -1.85 -1.57 24.61
CA ILE A 287 -1.40 -0.59 25.60
C ILE A 287 -1.42 -1.19 27.00
N ASN A 288 -0.45 -0.78 27.82
CA ASN A 288 -0.39 -1.14 29.23
C ASN A 288 -1.05 -0.08 30.14
N ASP A 289 -1.45 1.07 29.57
CA ASP A 289 -1.94 2.21 30.32
C ASP A 289 -3.01 3.00 29.55
N LEU A 290 -4.16 3.22 30.20
CA LEU A 290 -5.28 3.99 29.67
C LEU A 290 -4.98 5.48 29.44
N ARG A 291 -3.89 6.02 30.00
CA ARG A 291 -3.46 7.42 29.77
C ARG A 291 -3.35 7.76 28.29
N VAL A 292 -2.88 6.83 27.45
CA VAL A 292 -2.83 7.05 25.98
C VAL A 292 -4.21 7.40 25.42
N ILE A 293 -5.28 6.75 25.91
CA ILE A 293 -6.64 7.08 25.48
C ILE A 293 -7.13 8.36 26.14
N LYS A 294 -7.00 8.47 27.47
CA LYS A 294 -7.59 9.56 28.25
C LYS A 294 -6.93 10.92 27.98
N GLU A 295 -5.62 10.93 27.71
CA GLU A 295 -4.82 12.15 27.56
C GLU A 295 -4.56 12.50 26.09
N GLU A 296 -4.49 11.53 25.17
CA GLU A 296 -4.15 11.81 23.77
C GLU A 296 -5.34 11.67 22.80
N ILE A 297 -6.22 10.68 22.98
CA ILE A 297 -7.28 10.37 22.01
C ILE A 297 -8.60 11.06 22.40
N LEU A 298 -9.07 10.84 23.62
CA LEU A 298 -10.37 11.31 24.10
C LEU A 298 -10.50 12.84 24.04
N PRO A 299 -9.48 13.65 24.38
CA PRO A 299 -9.58 15.11 24.27
C PRO A 299 -9.82 15.58 22.83
N LEU A 300 -9.26 14.89 21.83
CA LEU A 300 -9.47 15.21 20.42
C LEU A 300 -10.92 14.94 20.00
N ILE A 301 -11.49 13.81 20.44
CA ILE A 301 -12.88 13.44 20.16
C ILE A 301 -13.84 14.42 20.83
N ILE A 302 -13.60 14.76 22.10
CA ILE A 302 -14.44 15.70 22.86
C ILE A 302 -14.41 17.09 22.21
N GLN A 303 -13.22 17.59 21.86
CA GLN A 303 -13.09 18.88 21.19
C GLN A 303 -13.81 18.90 19.83
N ALA A 304 -13.70 17.83 19.04
CA ALA A 304 -14.41 17.73 17.77
C ALA A 304 -15.94 17.71 17.94
N GLY A 305 -16.45 16.97 18.93
CA GLY A 305 -17.88 16.98 19.26
C GLY A 305 -18.37 18.34 19.76
N ASN A 306 -17.55 19.07 20.51
CA ASN A 306 -17.87 20.43 20.96
C ASN A 306 -17.87 21.47 19.83
N ARG A 307 -17.11 21.24 18.75
CA ARG A 307 -17.14 22.07 17.53
C ARG A 307 -18.36 21.79 16.66
N CYS A 308 -19.08 20.70 16.90
CA CYS A 308 -20.29 20.37 16.15
C CYS A 308 -21.40 21.40 16.36
N ARG A 309 -22.38 21.42 15.45
CA ARG A 309 -23.51 22.36 15.51
C ARG A 309 -24.85 21.60 15.51
N PRO A 310 -25.58 21.54 16.65
CA PRO A 310 -25.16 22.01 17.98
C PRO A 310 -24.03 21.15 18.58
N PRO A 311 -23.36 21.58 19.66
CA PRO A 311 -22.30 20.80 20.32
C PRO A 311 -22.82 19.43 20.79
N LEU A 312 -22.14 18.35 20.39
CA LEU A 312 -22.65 16.98 20.55
C LEU A 312 -22.87 16.60 22.01
N PHE A 313 -21.87 16.78 22.87
CA PHE A 313 -21.92 16.30 24.25
C PHE A 313 -22.72 17.20 25.18
N GLN A 314 -23.04 18.42 24.76
CA GLN A 314 -23.99 19.29 25.48
C GLN A 314 -25.43 18.88 25.17
N ASP A 315 -25.70 18.56 23.91
CA ASP A 315 -27.02 18.14 23.41
C ASP A 315 -27.33 16.68 23.77
N GLN A 316 -26.32 15.80 23.72
CA GLN A 316 -26.41 14.36 23.98
C GLN A 316 -25.26 13.89 24.89
N PRO A 317 -25.31 14.16 26.22
CA PRO A 317 -24.22 13.81 27.14
C PRO A 317 -23.87 12.31 27.19
N ASN A 318 -24.85 11.44 26.94
CA ASN A 318 -24.66 9.98 26.95
C ASN A 318 -23.79 9.48 25.79
N GLU A 319 -23.55 10.27 24.73
CA GLU A 319 -22.68 9.88 23.61
C GLU A 319 -21.22 9.66 24.04
N ILE A 320 -20.81 10.17 25.20
CA ILE A 320 -19.50 9.83 25.79
C ILE A 320 -19.39 8.31 26.06
N LYS A 321 -20.48 7.66 26.49
CA LYS A 321 -20.50 6.20 26.69
C LYS A 321 -20.37 5.45 25.37
N ASN A 322 -20.90 6.00 24.27
CA ASN A 322 -20.74 5.42 22.94
C ASN A 322 -19.29 5.48 22.44
N ILE A 323 -18.51 6.50 22.85
CA ILE A 323 -17.06 6.52 22.56
C ILE A 323 -16.40 5.30 23.18
N TRP A 324 -16.61 5.07 24.49
CA TRP A 324 -16.02 3.94 25.19
C TRP A 324 -16.51 2.60 24.67
N TYR A 325 -17.79 2.52 24.29
CA TYR A 325 -18.35 1.35 23.63
C TYR A 325 -17.63 1.05 22.31
N HIS A 326 -17.39 2.06 21.47
CA HIS A 326 -16.66 1.87 20.21
C HIS A 326 -15.17 1.56 20.39
N LEU A 327 -14.59 1.97 21.52
CA LEU A 327 -13.23 1.61 21.93
C LEU A 327 -13.13 0.21 22.55
N GLY A 328 -14.23 -0.51 22.71
CA GLY A 328 -14.24 -1.89 23.22
C GLY A 328 -14.33 -2.02 24.75
N PHE A 329 -14.65 -0.95 25.48
CA PHE A 329 -14.71 -0.95 26.95
C PHE A 329 -16.13 -1.14 27.52
N GLY A 330 -17.13 -1.39 26.66
CA GLY A 330 -18.52 -1.41 27.06
C GLY A 330 -19.14 -0.02 27.24
N TYR A 331 -20.42 0.01 27.60
CA TYR A 331 -21.19 1.24 27.74
C TYR A 331 -21.01 1.85 29.15
N THR A 332 -19.85 2.45 29.40
CA THR A 332 -19.44 3.02 30.70
C THR A 332 -18.88 4.44 30.55
N LEU A 333 -18.83 5.20 31.65
CA LEU A 333 -18.20 6.53 31.71
C LEU A 333 -16.77 6.48 32.26
N GLU A 334 -16.47 5.49 33.09
CA GLU A 334 -15.22 5.36 33.82
C GLU A 334 -14.62 3.97 33.58
N PRO A 335 -14.11 3.70 32.36
CA PRO A 335 -13.51 2.41 32.09
C PRO A 335 -12.14 2.28 32.76
N SER A 336 -11.86 1.05 33.14
CA SER A 336 -10.55 0.52 33.51
C SER A 336 -9.96 -0.30 32.35
N LEU A 337 -8.68 -0.64 32.43
CA LEU A 337 -8.04 -1.45 31.38
C LEU A 337 -8.62 -2.87 31.32
N GLU A 338 -9.14 -3.36 32.45
CA GLU A 338 -9.78 -4.67 32.58
C GLU A 338 -11.08 -4.76 31.79
N ASP A 339 -11.78 -3.63 31.60
CA ASP A 339 -13.02 -3.54 30.82
C ASP A 339 -12.79 -3.71 29.31
N SER A 340 -11.54 -3.73 28.85
CA SER A 340 -11.19 -3.95 27.45
C SER A 340 -11.65 -5.33 26.99
N GLY A 341 -12.62 -5.35 26.07
CA GLY A 341 -13.29 -6.54 25.54
C GLY A 341 -14.75 -6.68 25.98
N ASN A 342 -15.27 -5.77 26.81
CA ASN A 342 -16.69 -5.73 27.20
C ASN A 342 -17.60 -5.29 26.04
N SER A 343 -17.03 -4.68 25.00
CA SER A 343 -17.66 -4.47 23.69
C SER A 343 -16.65 -4.70 22.57
N THR A 344 -17.12 -4.74 21.32
CA THR A 344 -16.26 -4.80 20.14
C THR A 344 -15.42 -3.52 20.05
N TRP A 345 -14.11 -3.65 19.83
CA TRP A 345 -13.30 -2.52 19.39
C TRP A 345 -13.57 -2.29 17.91
N TYR A 346 -14.31 -1.24 17.57
CA TYR A 346 -14.82 -1.06 16.21
C TYR A 346 -13.74 -0.56 15.27
N PHE A 347 -13.55 -1.29 14.17
CA PHE A 347 -12.64 -0.90 13.11
C PHE A 347 -13.18 0.33 12.33
N PRO A 348 -12.31 1.25 11.85
CA PRO A 348 -12.74 2.43 11.12
C PRO A 348 -13.56 2.08 9.87
N PRO A 349 -14.73 2.73 9.66
CA PRO A 349 -15.58 2.44 8.53
C PRO A 349 -14.85 2.74 7.21
N ASN A 350 -15.06 1.89 6.21
CA ASN A 350 -14.48 2.09 4.89
C ASN A 350 -15.10 3.31 4.18
N CYS A 351 -14.44 3.78 3.12
CA CYS A 351 -14.82 4.96 2.33
C CYS A 351 -16.23 4.81 1.73
N GLU A 352 -16.67 3.59 1.40
CA GLU A 352 -18.01 3.35 0.87
C GLU A 352 -19.09 3.55 1.93
N LYS A 353 -18.87 3.01 3.14
CA LYS A 353 -19.73 3.24 4.29
C LYS A 353 -19.79 4.71 4.67
N ILE A 354 -18.65 5.43 4.62
CA ILE A 354 -18.63 6.88 4.84
C ILE A 354 -19.42 7.61 3.76
N ARG A 355 -19.28 7.25 2.47
CA ARG A 355 -20.04 7.87 1.38
C ARG A 355 -21.54 7.66 1.52
N SER A 356 -21.98 6.48 1.95
CA SER A 356 -23.41 6.19 2.10
C SER A 356 -24.01 6.78 3.39
N SER A 357 -23.31 6.68 4.52
CA SER A 357 -23.81 7.15 5.83
C SER A 357 -23.58 8.64 6.09
N ALA A 358 -22.51 9.23 5.54
CA ALA A 358 -22.16 10.63 5.73
C ALA A 358 -21.46 11.23 4.49
N PRO A 359 -22.16 11.39 3.35
CA PRO A 359 -21.57 11.80 2.07
C PRO A 359 -20.72 13.07 2.16
N SER A 360 -21.13 14.05 2.97
CA SER A 360 -20.43 15.33 3.12
C SER A 360 -19.05 15.23 3.79
N LEU A 361 -18.73 14.10 4.43
CA LEU A 361 -17.40 13.82 4.98
C LEU A 361 -16.44 13.34 3.90
N CYS A 362 -16.92 12.64 2.87
CA CYS A 362 -16.05 12.09 1.83
C CYS A 362 -15.76 13.14 0.75
N LYS A 363 -14.76 14.00 1.00
CA LYS A 363 -14.22 14.95 0.02
C LYS A 363 -12.85 14.45 -0.47
N PRO A 364 -12.79 13.49 -1.42
CA PRO A 364 -11.56 12.82 -1.78
C PRO A 364 -10.54 13.78 -2.39
N ASP A 365 -9.26 13.57 -2.07
CA ASP A 365 -8.13 14.27 -2.67
C ASP A 365 -7.32 13.33 -3.58
N LYS A 366 -6.17 13.80 -4.11
CA LYS A 366 -5.28 12.98 -4.95
C LYS A 366 -4.77 11.72 -4.23
N GLY A 367 -4.60 11.78 -2.91
CA GLY A 367 -4.13 10.68 -2.08
C GLY A 367 -5.18 9.60 -1.85
N CYS A 368 -6.47 9.93 -1.96
CA CYS A 368 -7.58 8.98 -1.86
C CYS A 368 -7.68 8.01 -3.06
N ARG A 369 -6.95 8.29 -4.16
CA ARG A 369 -6.99 7.47 -5.36
C ARG A 369 -6.50 6.05 -5.06
N TYR A 370 -7.37 5.05 -5.28
CA TYR A 370 -7.14 3.61 -5.00
C TYR A 370 -7.06 3.23 -3.51
N ILE A 371 -7.53 4.09 -2.61
CA ILE A 371 -7.61 3.78 -1.18
C ILE A 371 -9.08 3.79 -0.78
N LYS A 372 -9.57 2.67 -0.22
CA LYS A 372 -10.96 2.58 0.26
C LYS A 372 -11.09 2.58 1.78
N ASN A 373 -10.02 2.81 2.55
CA ASN A 373 -10.10 2.98 4.00
C ASN A 373 -9.30 4.21 4.51
N PRO A 374 -9.88 5.05 5.41
CA PRO A 374 -9.17 6.20 6.00
C PRO A 374 -7.88 5.85 6.73
N LEU A 375 -7.84 4.70 7.41
CA LEU A 375 -6.65 4.25 8.14
C LEU A 375 -5.50 3.94 7.16
N THR A 376 -5.80 3.22 6.08
CA THR A 376 -4.83 2.93 5.00
C THR A 376 -4.30 4.22 4.36
N TYR A 377 -5.13 5.25 4.19
CA TYR A 377 -4.68 6.56 3.71
C TYR A 377 -3.61 7.14 4.64
N TYR A 378 -3.87 7.13 5.95
CA TYR A 378 -2.95 7.67 6.94
C TYR A 378 -1.64 6.89 6.99
N LEU A 379 -1.71 5.55 6.98
CA LEU A 379 -0.54 4.68 6.96
C LEU A 379 0.33 4.90 5.72
N ARG A 380 -0.30 5.03 4.56
CA ARG A 380 0.42 5.37 3.33
C ARG A 380 1.13 6.72 3.44
N LYS A 381 0.49 7.73 4.00
CA LYS A 381 1.09 9.06 4.18
C LYS A 381 2.26 9.03 5.17
N LEU A 382 2.15 8.26 6.25
CA LEU A 382 3.26 8.02 7.18
C LEU A 382 4.42 7.32 6.47
N TYR A 383 4.15 6.27 5.70
CA TYR A 383 5.16 5.54 4.93
C TYR A 383 5.93 6.45 3.97
N LEU A 384 5.21 7.23 3.15
CA LEU A 384 5.82 8.18 2.22
C LEU A 384 6.61 9.28 2.94
N SER A 385 6.13 9.75 4.10
CA SER A 385 6.84 10.72 4.92
C SER A 385 8.17 10.16 5.44
N LYS A 386 8.20 8.89 5.87
CA LYS A 386 9.42 8.21 6.32
C LYS A 386 10.40 7.97 5.18
N LYS A 387 9.91 7.53 4.02
CA LYS A 387 10.73 7.34 2.81
C LYS A 387 11.44 8.63 2.41
N ASN A 388 10.70 9.74 2.38
CA ASN A 388 11.26 11.05 2.02
C ASN A 388 12.25 11.62 3.06
N GLN A 389 12.18 11.16 4.32
CA GLN A 389 13.16 11.52 5.36
C GLN A 389 14.44 10.70 5.21
N GLY A 390 14.33 9.39 4.96
CA GLY A 390 15.48 8.52 4.75
C GLY A 390 16.22 8.73 3.43
N GLU A 391 15.63 9.41 2.44
CA GLU A 391 16.31 9.85 1.20
C GLU A 391 17.06 11.20 1.36
N LYS A 392 16.89 11.90 2.49
CA LYS A 392 17.55 13.19 2.78
C LYS A 392 18.70 13.10 3.78
N GLU A 393 18.84 11.96 4.44
CA GLU A 393 20.02 11.56 5.24
C GLU A 393 20.95 10.71 4.37
#